data_AF-A0A0R2CZR8-F1
#
_entry.id   AF-A0A0R2CZR8-F1
#
_cell.length_a   1.000
_cell.length_b   1.000
_cell.length_c   1.000
_cell.angle_alpha   90.00
_cell.angle_beta   90.00
_cell.angle_gamma   90.00
#
_symmetry.space_group_name_H-M   'P 1'
#
loop_
_entity.id
_entity.type
_entity.pdbx_description
1 polymer ?
#
loop_
_entity_poly.entity_id
_entity_poly.type
_entity_poly.pdbx_seq_one_letter_code
_entity_poly.pdbx_strand_id
1 'polypeptide(L)' 'MSNKFDLLEEYQAAEAKIAELNDVCEKISHSSRGRHLLDAYDEKRRDAQAERDRLGVILEAMSAAED' A
#
# COMPACT_ATOMS: atom_id res chain seq x y z
N MET A 1 -20.35 1.67 -13.36
CA MET A 1 -19.83 2.26 -12.11
C MET A 1 -19.22 1.25 -11.13
N SER A 2 -19.36 -0.08 -11.28
CA SER A 2 -18.66 -1.07 -10.42
C SER A 2 -17.15 -0.84 -10.37
N ASN A 3 -16.50 -0.73 -11.54
CA ASN A 3 -15.04 -0.65 -11.65
C ASN A 3 -14.38 0.50 -10.85
N LYS A 4 -15.01 1.69 -10.74
CA LYS A 4 -14.41 2.82 -10.00
C LYS A 4 -14.47 2.63 -8.49
N PHE A 5 -15.59 2.09 -8.00
CA PHE A 5 -15.74 1.77 -6.57
C PHE A 5 -14.82 0.62 -6.18
N ASP A 6 -14.74 -0.42 -7.01
CA ASP A 6 -13.85 -1.56 -6.80
C ASP A 6 -12.37 -1.09 -6.70
N LEU A 7 -11.92 -0.22 -7.62
CA LEU A 7 -10.58 0.38 -7.58
C LEU A 7 -10.33 1.28 -6.35
N LEU A 8 -11.35 1.98 -5.86
CA LEU A 8 -11.23 2.77 -4.63
C LEU A 8 -11.06 1.89 -3.39
N GLU A 9 -11.80 0.78 -3.33
CA GLU A 9 -11.65 -0.21 -2.25
C GLU A 9 -10.26 -0.85 -2.27
N GLU A 10 -9.76 -1.23 -3.45
CA GLU A 10 -8.40 -1.76 -3.62
C GLU A 10 -7.33 -0.72 -3.21
N TYR A 11 -7.51 0.54 -3.59
CA TYR A 11 -6.61 1.63 -3.20
C TYR A 11 -6.57 1.81 -1.68
N GLN A 12 -7.74 1.84 -1.02
CA GLN A 12 -7.84 1.94 0.44
C GLN A 12 -7.24 0.72 1.14
N ALA A 13 -7.43 -0.48 0.59
CA ALA A 13 -6.81 -1.70 1.11
C ALA A 13 -5.27 -1.64 1.02
N ALA A 14 -4.72 -1.10 -0.08
CA ALA A 14 -3.29 -0.89 -0.22
C ALA A 14 -2.76 0.12 0.81
N GLU A 15 -3.46 1.23 1.04
CA GLU A 15 -3.09 2.21 2.09
C GLU A 15 -3.10 1.59 3.49
N ALA A 16 -4.15 0.84 3.83
CA ALA A 16 -4.24 0.12 5.10
C ALA A 16 -3.08 -0.87 5.26
N LYS A 17 -2.71 -1.56 4.18
CA LYS A 17 -1.60 -2.52 4.21
C LYS A 17 -0.26 -1.83 4.44
N ILE A 18 -0.01 -0.69 3.82
CA ILE A 18 1.20 0.11 4.03
C ILE A 18 1.29 0.56 5.50
N ALA A 19 0.18 1.02 6.08
CA ALA A 19 0.13 1.43 7.48
C ALA A 19 0.45 0.27 8.43
N GLU A 20 -0.16 -0.91 8.21
CA GLU A 20 0.14 -2.12 8.97
C GLU A 20 1.62 -2.50 8.88
N LEU A 21 2.20 -2.48 7.68
CA LEU A 21 3.61 -2.84 7.46
C LEU A 21 4.56 -1.84 8.13
N ASN A 22 4.23 -0.54 8.14
CA ASN A 22 5.00 0.47 8.86
C ASN A 22 5.03 0.20 10.37
N ASP A 23 3.86 -0.06 10.96
CA ASP A 23 3.73 -0.37 12.39
C ASP A 23 4.49 -1.66 12.76
N VAL A 24 4.43 -2.69 11.91
CA VAL A 24 5.21 -3.92 12.10
C VAL A 24 6.71 -3.64 12.01
N CYS A 25 7.17 -2.93 10.98
CA CYS A 25 8.59 -2.57 10.84
C CYS A 25 9.10 -1.80 12.06
N GLU A 26 8.34 -0.82 12.56
CA GLU A 26 8.68 -0.07 13.76
C GLU A 26 8.83 -0.99 14.97
N LYS A 27 7.84 -1.86 15.23
CA LYS A 27 7.85 -2.82 16.34
C LYS A 27 9.04 -3.79 16.29
N ILE A 28 9.34 -4.33 15.11
CA ILE A 28 10.40 -5.34 14.99
C ILE A 28 11.80 -4.73 14.94
N SER A 29 11.93 -3.44 14.55
CA SER A 29 13.21 -2.73 14.48
C SER A 29 13.94 -2.64 15.83
N HIS A 30 13.18 -2.63 16.93
CA HIS A 30 13.71 -2.59 18.29
C HIS A 30 14.14 -3.97 18.83
N SER A 31 13.90 -5.05 18.08
CA SER A 31 14.26 -6.41 18.49
C SER A 31 15.42 -6.96 17.65
N SER A 32 16.47 -7.45 18.32
CA SER A 32 17.61 -8.12 17.66
C SER A 32 17.16 -9.32 16.82
N ARG A 33 16.13 -10.03 17.29
CA ARG A 33 15.52 -11.17 16.59
C ARG A 33 14.62 -10.76 15.43
N GLY A 34 14.02 -9.57 15.41
CA GLY A 34 13.15 -9.11 14.32
C GLY A 34 13.89 -8.37 13.23
N ARG A 35 15.12 -7.92 13.49
CA ARG A 35 15.91 -7.11 12.55
C ARG A 35 16.21 -7.82 11.22
N HIS A 36 16.36 -9.15 11.23
CA HIS A 36 16.56 -9.92 9.99
C HIS A 36 15.31 -10.04 9.11
N LEU A 37 14.13 -9.68 9.64
CA LEU A 37 12.88 -9.67 8.90
C LEU A 37 12.58 -8.29 8.30
N LEU A 38 13.26 -7.22 8.74
CA LEU A 38 13.00 -5.85 8.28
C LEU A 38 13.08 -5.74 6.76
N ASP A 39 14.11 -6.32 6.14
CA ASP A 39 14.29 -6.25 4.68
C ASP A 39 13.10 -6.88 3.94
N ALA A 40 12.56 -8.00 4.44
CA ALA A 40 11.42 -8.68 3.85
C ALA A 40 10.10 -7.90 4.05
N TYR A 41 9.92 -7.22 5.19
CA TYR A 41 8.75 -6.37 5.42
C TYR A 41 8.85 -5.04 4.65
N ASP A 42 10.05 -4.49 4.51
CA ASP A 42 10.32 -3.31 3.71
C ASP A 42 10.08 -3.57 2.22
N GLU A 43 10.46 -4.75 1.71
CA GLU A 43 10.14 -5.18 0.34
C GLU A 43 8.62 -5.25 0.12
N LYS A 44 7.89 -5.93 1.01
CA LYS A 44 6.41 -5.97 0.96
C LYS A 44 5.78 -4.58 1.02
N ARG A 45 6.36 -3.66 1.79
CA ARG A 45 5.88 -2.27 1.88
C ARG A 45 6.08 -1.55 0.56
N ARG A 46 7.24 -1.71 -0.10
CA ARG A 46 7.51 -1.12 -1.41
C ARG A 46 6.55 -1.66 -2.47
N ASP A 47 6.24 -2.95 -2.43
CA ASP A 47 5.26 -3.54 -3.35
C ASP A 47 3.86 -2.95 -3.15
N ALA A 48 3.41 -2.84 -1.89
CA ALA A 48 2.12 -2.22 -1.57
C ALA A 48 2.07 -0.73 -1.95
N GLN A 49 3.18 0.00 -1.80
CA GLN A 49 3.30 1.40 -2.26
C GLN A 49 3.22 1.50 -3.78
N ALA A 50 3.91 0.63 -4.51
CA ALA A 50 3.86 0.60 -5.96
C ALA A 50 2.44 0.29 -6.47
N GLU A 51 1.71 -0.59 -5.79
CA GLU A 51 0.32 -0.90 -6.12
C GLU A 51 -0.61 0.29 -5.86
N ARG A 52 -0.52 0.90 -4.67
CA ARG A 52 -1.26 2.13 -4.33
C ARG A 52 -1.02 3.22 -5.38
N ASP A 53 0.24 3.45 -5.77
CA ASP A 53 0.60 4.49 -6.73
C ASP A 53 -0.01 4.22 -8.12
N ARG A 54 -0.01 2.97 -8.57
CA ARG A 54 -0.66 2.58 -9.83
C ARG A 54 -2.17 2.81 -9.79
N LEU A 55 -2.82 2.37 -8.71
CA LEU A 55 -4.25 2.56 -8.51
C LEU A 55 -4.62 4.05 -8.45
N GLY A 56 -3.80 4.86 -7.77
CA GLY A 56 -3.96 6.32 -7.71
C GLY A 56 -3.94 6.97 -9.09
N VAL A 57 -2.96 6.62 -9.93
CA VAL A 57 -2.88 7.11 -11.32
C VAL A 57 -4.12 6.74 -12.14
N ILE A 58 -4.63 5.51 -11.97
CA ILE A 58 -5.85 5.06 -12.67
C ILE A 58 -7.07 5.87 -12.21
N LEU A 59 -7.24 6.05 -10.89
CA LEU A 59 -8.35 6.79 -10.32
C LEU A 59 -8.35 8.28 -10.72
N GLU A 60 -7.17 8.90 -10.79
CA GLU A 60 -6.98 10.25 -11.30
C GLU A 60 -7.39 10.34 -12.78
N ALA A 61 -6.90 9.41 -13.61
CA ALA A 61 -7.24 9.37 -15.03
C ALA A 61 -8.74 9.16 -15.27
N MET A 62 -9.39 8.29 -14.49
CA MET A 62 -10.84 8.07 -14.55
C MET A 62 -11.62 9.33 -14.16
N SER A 63 -11.17 10.04 -13.13
CA SER A 63 -11.85 11.27 -12.68
C SER A 63 -11.71 12.38 -13.73
N ALA A 64 -10.54 12.52 -14.35
CA ALA A 64 -10.32 13.50 -15.43
C ALA A 64 -11.11 13.18 -16.72
N ALA A 65 -11.53 11.93 -16.93
CA ALA A 65 -12.35 11.54 -18.07
C ALA A 65 -13.87 11.65 -17.80
N GLU A 66 -14.27 11.81 -16.54
CA GLU A 66 -15.67 12.04 -16.12
C GLU A 66 -16.05 13.54 -16.12
N ASP A 67 -15.06 14.43 -16.01
CA ASP A 67 -15.18 15.90 -16.20
C ASP A 67 -15.26 16.30 -17.69
#